data_AF-A0A267EJS0-F1
#
_entry.id   AF-A0A267EJS0-F1
#
_cell.length_a   1.000
_cell.length_b   1.000
_cell.length_c   1.000
_cell.angle_alpha   90.00
_cell.angle_beta   90.00
_cell.angle_gamma   90.00
#
_symmetry.space_group_name_H-M   'P 1'
#
loop_
_entity.id
_entity.type
_entity.pdbx_description
1 polymer ?
#
loop_
_entity_poly.entity_id
_entity_poly.type
_entity_poly.pdbx_seq_one_letter_code
_entity_poly.pdbx_strand_id
1 'polypeptide(L)'
;MPNAKKSHEECRESLCLLCLRKASRSIWSVANFSAEDLVPNFASVQHILPTGLCDGCRRIISSLSGPAPRELPPRLNYEQMVADLQSLPPSTRNNPHCSCELCELARSKNSSKLTTSVSSYSTGAAASRPGRPRKHPLSAADAAQPQFICSFCRSEIGRGKKHNCSRATRLTNLQQGVSPDTQDMLASSCISTKAAASGSSCVSLSRMEGGRPMRVTVGASVGNGATSFPATSISTMKTLKGVLNLSNNQTLQVAQVLRAGASSSRAVESRLKDSLVTQNRVLEDFFKLKTLQFELSSSAIGDRAAVLCTDASRLIEFIVQQRGASNFECRLGLDGGGGFFKICVSVVASTSDHQVHGGAAAVHESVRRHSQFNDAGVKKIIVLAIVNDISETYKNVKTLLQAVSVVELSAVTVTDMKLANILCGLQPHSCAHPCPYCKSTAPLTTSGRPRTLGRIRQKVQEFNSAGRVWSRAKQFMNCVNLPLLAGDDDEEVLMLLPPPELHLLLGISNKLLDSLNEAWGEDRGFAWLQSHGIV
;
A
#
# COMPACT_ATOMS: atom_id res chain seq x y z
N MET A 1 13.83 32.43 18.90
CA MET A 1 13.64 31.30 19.83
C MET A 1 13.99 31.79 21.23
N PRO A 2 13.19 31.48 22.27
CA PRO A 2 13.50 31.90 23.63
C PRO A 2 14.83 31.29 24.06
N ASN A 3 15.74 32.11 24.59
CA ASN A 3 17.07 31.73 25.09
C ASN A 3 16.96 30.95 26.42
N ALA A 4 16.29 29.80 26.42
CA ALA A 4 16.30 28.89 27.56
C ALA A 4 17.69 28.23 27.67
N LYS A 5 18.25 28.18 28.88
CA LYS A 5 19.49 27.43 29.13
C LYS A 5 19.21 25.94 28.94
N LYS A 6 20.09 25.25 28.22
CA LYS A 6 19.95 23.82 27.94
C LYS A 6 19.86 22.98 29.23
N SER A 7 18.94 22.02 29.26
CA SER A 7 18.87 20.99 30.31
C SER A 7 20.12 20.09 30.28
N HIS A 8 20.34 19.26 31.31
CA HIS A 8 21.47 18.34 31.31
C HIS A 8 21.36 17.31 30.17
N GLU A 9 20.15 16.85 29.86
CA GLU A 9 19.89 15.94 28.74
C GLU A 9 20.25 16.58 27.39
N GLU A 10 19.79 17.80 27.14
CA GLU A 10 20.11 18.56 25.92
C GLU A 10 21.61 18.87 25.82
N CYS A 11 22.30 18.99 26.97
CA CYS A 11 23.75 19.15 27.00
C CYS A 11 24.45 17.87 26.54
N ARG A 12 24.01 16.69 27.01
CA ARG A 12 24.55 15.36 26.63
C ARG A 12 24.37 15.06 25.15
N GLU A 13 23.22 15.41 24.57
CA GLU A 13 22.98 15.26 23.13
C GLU A 13 23.84 16.21 22.29
N SER A 14 24.21 17.37 22.85
CA SER A 14 24.98 18.39 22.14
C SER A 14 26.49 18.22 22.19
N LEU A 15 26.99 17.17 22.84
CA LEU A 15 28.42 16.84 22.92
C LEU A 15 28.71 15.49 22.25
N CYS A 16 29.87 15.44 21.58
CA CYS A 16 30.35 14.25 20.92
C CYS A 16 30.92 13.24 21.93
N LEU A 17 30.43 11.99 21.93
CA LEU A 17 30.96 10.93 22.81
C LEU A 17 32.47 10.74 22.66
N LEU A 18 33.00 10.87 21.43
CA LEU A 18 34.40 10.58 21.11
C LEU A 18 35.38 11.72 21.42
N CYS A 19 34.94 12.97 21.48
CA CYS A 19 35.87 14.11 21.56
C CYS A 19 35.35 15.34 22.31
N LEU A 20 34.15 15.27 22.90
CA LEU A 20 33.49 16.35 23.65
C LEU A 20 33.32 17.67 22.88
N ARG A 21 33.47 17.66 21.55
CA ARG A 21 33.10 18.81 20.69
C ARG A 21 31.60 18.85 20.46
N LYS A 22 31.08 19.99 19.99
CA LYS A 22 29.65 20.13 19.67
C LYS A 22 29.21 19.06 18.67
N ALA A 23 28.21 18.30 19.05
CA ALA A 23 27.54 17.33 18.22
C ALA A 23 26.43 17.99 17.40
N SER A 24 26.20 17.46 16.20
CA SER A 24 25.11 17.87 15.31
C SER A 24 24.07 16.74 15.12
N ARG A 25 24.37 15.53 15.59
CA ARG A 25 23.57 14.31 15.38
C ARG A 25 23.68 13.36 16.57
N SER A 26 22.74 12.44 16.69
CA SER A 26 22.80 11.34 17.66
C SER A 26 23.75 10.23 17.20
N ILE A 27 24.42 9.58 18.14
CA ILE A 27 25.32 8.43 17.88
C ILE A 27 24.58 7.23 17.27
N TRP A 28 23.29 7.06 17.60
CA TRP A 28 22.42 6.01 17.05
C TRP A 28 22.14 6.15 15.54
N SER A 29 22.52 7.27 14.92
CA SER A 29 22.35 7.50 13.48
C SER A 29 23.42 6.84 12.60
N VAL A 30 24.35 6.09 13.18
CA VAL A 30 25.47 5.46 12.47
C VAL A 30 25.44 3.94 12.65
N ALA A 31 25.12 3.20 11.58
CA ALA A 31 24.88 1.75 11.62
C ALA A 31 26.10 0.87 11.92
N ASN A 32 27.33 1.42 11.85
CA ASN A 32 28.58 0.65 11.90
C ASN A 32 29.45 0.99 13.12
N PHE A 33 28.87 1.48 14.21
CA PHE A 33 29.62 1.88 15.41
C PHE A 33 28.87 1.50 16.68
N SER A 34 29.47 0.63 17.49
CA SER A 34 28.97 0.28 18.83
C SER A 34 29.63 1.18 19.86
N ALA A 35 28.83 1.86 20.69
CA ALA A 35 29.38 2.62 21.82
C ALA A 35 30.00 1.70 22.89
N GLU A 36 29.59 0.44 22.90
CA GLU A 36 30.11 -0.66 23.72
C GLU A 36 31.61 -0.91 23.48
N ASP A 37 32.13 -0.62 22.29
CA ASP A 37 33.56 -0.78 21.97
C ASP A 37 34.43 0.27 22.67
N LEU A 38 33.85 1.43 23.03
CA LEU A 38 34.54 2.49 23.76
C LEU A 38 34.38 2.38 25.27
N VAL A 39 33.17 2.05 25.71
CA VAL A 39 32.78 2.01 27.12
C VAL A 39 32.15 0.66 27.41
N PRO A 40 32.86 -0.25 28.12
CA PRO A 40 32.27 -1.51 28.57
C PRO A 40 30.99 -1.25 29.35
N ASN A 41 29.93 -2.02 29.08
CA ASN A 41 28.60 -1.86 29.67
C ASN A 41 27.95 -0.47 29.44
N PHE A 42 28.20 0.16 28.27
CA PHE A 42 27.65 1.47 27.90
C PHE A 42 26.14 1.59 28.18
N ALA A 43 25.34 0.56 27.88
CA ALA A 43 23.90 0.56 28.14
C ALA A 43 23.49 0.90 29.59
N SER A 44 24.34 0.57 30.57
CA SER A 44 24.10 0.87 32.00
C SER A 44 24.44 2.32 32.38
N VAL A 45 25.39 2.94 31.68
CA VAL A 45 25.90 4.30 31.94
C VAL A 45 25.50 5.31 30.85
N GLN A 46 24.74 4.88 29.84
CA GLN A 46 24.34 5.70 28.70
C GLN A 46 23.61 6.96 29.13
N HIS A 47 22.82 6.88 30.22
CA HIS A 47 21.97 7.94 30.76
C HIS A 47 22.75 9.06 31.48
N ILE A 48 24.07 8.94 31.60
CA ILE A 48 24.95 9.99 32.15
C ILE A 48 26.00 10.45 31.12
N LEU A 49 26.38 9.61 30.17
CA LEU A 49 27.38 9.95 29.14
C LEU A 49 26.78 10.73 27.95
N PRO A 50 27.61 11.46 27.16
CA PRO A 50 27.17 12.11 25.93
C PRO A 50 26.62 11.12 24.90
N THR A 51 25.57 11.50 24.18
CA THR A 51 24.91 10.66 23.15
C THR A 51 25.01 11.28 21.75
N GLY A 52 25.68 12.42 21.63
CA GLY A 52 25.90 13.11 20.37
C GLY A 52 27.13 12.62 19.60
N LEU A 53 27.18 12.99 18.33
CA LEU A 53 28.29 12.78 17.41
C LEU A 53 28.56 14.04 16.58
N CYS A 54 29.82 14.47 16.49
CA CYS A 54 30.23 15.58 15.62
C CYS A 54 30.59 15.10 14.21
N ASP A 55 30.48 15.98 13.21
CA ASP A 55 30.74 15.61 11.81
C ASP A 55 32.17 15.13 11.55
N GLY A 56 33.14 15.59 12.35
CA GLY A 56 34.53 15.12 12.27
C GLY A 56 34.66 13.65 12.67
N CYS A 57 34.18 13.29 13.86
CA CYS A 57 34.18 11.92 14.36
C CYS A 57 33.31 10.99 13.50
N ARG A 58 32.18 11.48 12.97
CA ARG A 58 31.35 10.72 12.02
C ARG A 58 32.13 10.29 10.78
N ARG A 59 32.88 11.22 10.15
CA ARG A 59 33.69 10.89 8.97
C ARG A 59 34.80 9.89 9.29
N ILE A 60 35.38 9.96 10.49
CA ILE A 60 36.37 8.98 10.96
C ILE A 60 35.72 7.61 11.09
N ILE A 61 34.59 7.50 11.81
CA ILE A 61 33.82 6.26 11.95
C ILE A 61 33.45 5.67 10.59
N SER A 62 32.90 6.49 9.67
CA SER A 62 32.55 6.03 8.32
C SER A 62 33.76 5.57 7.50
N SER A 63 34.98 6.03 7.83
CA SER A 63 36.21 5.60 7.17
C SER A 63 36.79 4.30 7.73
N LEU A 64 36.36 3.85 8.92
CA LEU A 64 36.91 2.64 9.56
C LEU A 64 36.65 1.37 8.72
N SER A 65 35.58 1.34 7.94
CA SER A 65 35.25 0.23 7.02
C SER A 65 35.90 0.36 5.63
N GLY A 66 36.71 1.40 5.40
CA GLY A 66 37.33 1.70 4.09
C GLY A 66 38.80 1.25 3.98
N PRO A 67 39.38 1.30 2.78
CA PRO A 67 40.74 0.80 2.51
C PRO A 67 41.87 1.64 3.15
N ALA A 68 41.56 2.82 3.69
CA ALA A 68 42.49 3.68 4.42
C ALA A 68 41.77 4.30 5.64
N PRO A 69 41.62 3.56 6.75
CA PRO A 69 40.90 4.03 7.92
C PRO A 69 41.62 5.19 8.59
N ARG A 70 40.87 6.22 8.99
CA ARG A 70 41.42 7.33 9.79
C ARG A 70 41.49 6.91 11.25
N GLU A 71 42.54 7.31 11.94
CA GLU A 71 42.70 7.04 13.38
C GLU A 71 41.60 7.74 14.20
N LEU A 72 41.07 7.01 15.18
CA LEU A 72 40.13 7.56 16.16
C LEU A 72 40.84 8.60 17.06
N PRO A 73 40.12 9.61 17.56
CA PRO A 73 40.66 10.50 18.60
C PRO A 73 41.14 9.71 19.82
N PRO A 74 42.10 10.26 20.61
CA PRO A 74 42.52 9.64 21.87
C PRO A 74 41.32 9.30 22.76
N ARG A 75 41.30 8.07 23.30
CA ARG A 75 40.21 7.57 24.15
C ARG A 75 40.03 8.47 25.38
N LEU A 76 38.84 9.01 25.59
CA LEU A 76 38.56 9.79 26.82
C LEU A 76 38.60 8.88 28.06
N ASN A 77 38.89 9.46 29.23
CA ASN A 77 38.82 8.78 30.52
C ASN A 77 37.36 8.64 30.94
N TYR A 78 36.67 7.66 30.35
CA TYR A 78 35.27 7.40 30.61
C TYR A 78 35.05 6.90 32.04
N GLU A 79 36.04 6.23 32.63
CA GLU A 79 36.00 5.74 34.00
C GLU A 79 35.89 6.91 35.00
N GLN A 80 36.72 7.95 34.83
CA GLN A 80 36.62 9.18 35.63
C GLN A 80 35.30 9.93 35.35
N MET A 81 34.88 10.00 34.08
CA MET A 81 33.65 10.68 33.68
C MET A 81 32.41 10.05 34.32
N VAL A 82 32.35 8.71 34.38
CA VAL A 82 31.27 7.99 35.05
C VAL A 82 31.33 8.23 36.57
N ALA A 83 32.50 8.16 37.19
CA ALA A 83 32.67 8.38 38.63
C ALA A 83 32.18 9.79 39.06
N ASP A 84 32.60 10.82 38.33
CA ASP A 84 32.18 12.20 38.59
C ASP A 84 30.66 12.37 38.47
N LEU A 85 30.06 11.82 37.41
CA LEU A 85 28.63 11.98 37.14
C LEU A 85 27.74 11.12 38.05
N GLN A 86 28.24 9.99 38.57
CA GLN A 86 27.56 9.19 39.59
C GLN A 86 27.62 9.84 40.97
N SER A 87 28.66 10.63 41.26
CA SER A 87 28.77 11.39 42.51
C SER A 87 27.78 12.55 42.61
N LEU A 88 27.18 12.97 41.48
CA LEU A 88 26.20 14.06 41.43
C LEU A 88 24.79 13.58 41.81
N PRO A 89 24.04 14.33 42.64
CA PRO A 89 22.66 13.98 43.00
C PRO A 89 21.75 13.88 41.76
N PRO A 90 20.87 12.86 41.65
CA PRO A 90 19.95 12.69 40.51
C PRO A 90 19.05 13.91 40.25
N SER A 91 18.75 14.71 41.28
CA SER A 91 17.99 15.96 41.22
C SER A 91 18.62 17.05 40.33
N THR A 92 19.90 16.92 39.96
CA THR A 92 20.60 17.84 39.05
C THR A 92 20.32 17.59 37.56
N ARG A 93 19.76 16.43 37.19
CA ARG A 93 19.57 16.00 35.79
C ARG A 93 18.48 16.78 35.05
N ASN A 94 17.49 17.30 35.77
CA ASN A 94 16.44 18.17 35.22
C ASN A 94 16.68 19.66 35.48
N ASN A 95 17.81 20.03 36.10
CA ASN A 95 18.10 21.41 36.46
C ASN A 95 18.89 22.14 35.36
N PRO A 96 18.37 23.24 34.77
CA PRO A 96 19.10 24.07 33.80
C PRO A 96 20.32 24.80 34.40
N HIS A 97 20.61 24.61 35.69
CA HIS A 97 21.79 25.14 36.40
C HIS A 97 22.82 24.07 36.79
N CYS A 98 22.76 22.84 36.24
CA CYS A 98 23.82 21.86 36.44
C CYS A 98 25.21 22.43 36.09
N SER A 99 26.16 22.28 37.00
CA SER A 99 27.53 22.80 36.95
C SER A 99 28.58 21.71 36.69
N CYS A 100 28.17 20.55 36.15
CA CYS A 100 29.13 19.53 35.75
C CYS A 100 29.90 19.97 34.50
N GLU A 101 31.12 19.45 34.33
CA GLU A 101 32.02 19.81 33.23
C GLU A 101 31.36 19.59 31.85
N LEU A 102 30.54 18.55 31.68
CA LEU A 102 29.78 18.33 30.44
C LEU A 102 28.78 19.47 30.15
N CYS A 103 28.06 19.96 31.15
CA CYS A 103 27.13 21.07 30.96
C CYS A 103 27.87 22.38 30.65
N GLU A 104 29.04 22.61 31.25
CA GLU A 104 29.88 23.77 30.96
C GLU A 104 30.42 23.73 29.52
N LEU A 105 30.94 22.58 29.10
CA LEU A 105 31.39 22.34 27.73
C LEU A 105 30.24 22.50 26.73
N ALA A 106 29.04 22.00 27.04
CA ALA A 106 27.85 22.11 26.20
C ALA A 106 27.28 23.54 26.10
N ARG A 107 27.44 24.37 27.14
CA ARG A 107 26.96 25.77 27.16
C ARG A 107 28.00 26.79 26.67
N SER A 108 29.26 26.40 26.55
CA SER A 108 30.31 27.27 25.99
C SER A 108 29.95 27.74 24.56
N LYS A 109 30.03 29.06 24.32
CA LYS A 109 29.62 29.72 23.06
C LYS A 109 30.71 29.78 21.99
N ASN A 110 31.97 29.47 22.33
CA ASN A 110 33.11 29.60 21.41
C ASN A 110 33.72 28.22 21.09
N SER A 111 33.52 27.72 19.87
CA SER A 111 34.22 26.49 19.41
C SER A 111 35.73 26.69 19.26
N SER A 112 36.20 27.94 19.20
CA SER A 112 37.61 28.32 19.02
C SER A 112 38.43 28.47 20.31
N LYS A 113 37.79 28.45 21.50
CA LYS A 113 38.49 28.47 22.80
C LYS A 113 38.59 27.10 23.49
N LEU A 114 38.05 26.04 22.88
CA LEU A 114 38.20 24.66 23.36
C LEU A 114 39.62 24.09 23.12
N THR A 115 40.57 24.92 22.73
CA THR A 115 41.97 24.56 22.50
C THR A 115 42.89 25.00 23.64
N THR A 116 42.35 25.44 24.78
CA THR A 116 43.17 25.86 25.94
C THR A 116 42.68 25.29 27.27
N SER A 117 41.46 24.77 27.37
CA SER A 117 41.02 23.93 28.49
C SER A 117 40.98 22.47 28.03
N VAL A 118 42.04 21.73 28.28
CA VAL A 118 42.03 20.27 28.18
C VAL A 118 40.96 19.79 29.17
N SER A 119 39.88 19.18 28.68
CA SER A 119 38.87 18.59 29.57
C SER A 119 39.56 17.61 30.51
N SER A 120 39.13 17.53 31.77
CA SER A 120 39.68 16.60 32.77
C SER A 120 39.60 15.14 32.30
N TYR A 121 38.68 14.84 31.38
CA TYR A 121 38.48 13.54 30.78
C TYR A 121 39.41 13.24 29.58
N SER A 122 40.32 14.13 29.21
CA SER A 122 41.23 13.92 28.08
C SER A 122 42.47 13.13 28.52
N THR A 123 42.74 11.97 27.91
CA THR A 123 43.89 11.11 28.28
C THR A 123 45.15 11.34 27.44
N GLY A 124 45.10 12.22 26.44
CA GLY A 124 46.20 12.46 25.50
C GLY A 124 46.69 13.91 25.49
N ALA A 125 47.95 14.10 25.06
CA ALA A 125 48.48 15.44 24.79
C ALA A 125 47.56 16.19 23.81
N ALA A 126 47.29 17.47 24.10
CA ALA A 126 46.40 18.31 23.30
C ALA A 126 46.78 18.21 21.81
N ALA A 127 45.88 17.68 20.99
CA ALA A 127 46.13 17.53 19.55
C ALA A 127 46.51 18.90 18.95
N SER A 128 47.70 18.96 18.36
CA SER A 128 48.19 20.14 17.65
C SER A 128 47.15 20.65 16.67
N ARG A 129 47.02 21.98 16.55
CA ARG A 129 46.19 22.66 15.56
C ARG A 129 46.28 21.96 14.20
N PRO A 130 45.18 21.80 13.43
CA PRO A 130 45.32 21.48 12.01
C PRO A 130 46.23 22.55 11.40
N GLY A 131 47.41 22.11 10.95
CA GLY A 131 48.42 23.00 10.41
C GLY A 131 47.85 23.81 9.26
N ARG A 132 48.18 25.11 9.24
CA ARG A 132 48.21 25.91 8.01
C ARG A 132 48.98 25.10 6.95
N PRO A 133 48.60 25.11 5.66
CA PRO A 133 49.30 24.35 4.62
C PRO A 133 50.81 24.52 4.77
N ARG A 134 51.53 23.39 4.70
CA ARG A 134 52.99 23.32 4.82
C ARG A 134 53.61 24.46 3.99
N LYS A 135 54.25 25.42 4.66
CA LYS A 135 55.26 26.24 3.98
C LYS A 135 56.36 25.26 3.61
N HIS A 136 56.58 25.06 2.31
CA HIS A 136 57.83 24.52 1.83
C HIS A 136 58.98 25.31 2.48
N PRO A 137 60.05 24.66 2.96
CA PRO A 137 61.26 25.38 3.29
C PRO A 137 61.75 26.01 1.98
N LEU A 138 61.60 27.33 1.87
CA LEU A 138 62.36 28.11 0.91
C LEU A 138 63.82 27.91 1.28
N SER A 139 64.59 27.30 0.38
CA SER A 139 66.04 27.39 0.45
C SER A 139 66.42 28.87 0.42
N ALA A 140 67.50 29.22 1.10
CA ALA A 140 68.03 30.56 1.22
C ALA A 140 68.66 31.07 -0.11
N ALA A 141 67.89 31.03 -1.21
CA ALA A 141 68.31 31.50 -2.53
C ALA A 141 67.41 32.59 -3.13
N ASP A 142 66.17 32.80 -2.65
CA ASP A 142 65.27 33.79 -3.24
C ASP A 142 64.88 34.90 -2.24
N ALA A 143 65.80 35.82 -1.99
CA ALA A 143 65.45 37.14 -1.53
C ALA A 143 64.69 37.87 -2.66
N ALA A 144 63.36 37.80 -2.64
CA ALA A 144 62.50 38.45 -3.62
C ALA A 144 62.80 39.96 -3.69
N GLN A 145 63.39 40.40 -4.79
CA GLN A 145 63.50 41.81 -5.16
C GLN A 145 62.10 42.44 -5.22
N PRO A 146 61.92 43.70 -4.80
CA PRO A 146 60.62 44.37 -4.87
C PRO A 146 60.15 44.43 -6.34
N GLN A 147 59.11 43.65 -6.66
CA GLN A 147 58.47 43.70 -7.97
C GLN A 147 57.70 45.02 -8.09
N PHE A 148 58.14 45.91 -8.98
CA PHE A 148 57.33 47.07 -9.34
C PHE A 148 56.16 46.59 -10.19
N ILE A 149 54.93 46.86 -9.76
CA ILE A 149 53.71 46.46 -10.46
C ILE A 149 53.04 47.72 -11.03
N CYS A 150 52.57 47.65 -12.27
CA CYS A 150 51.77 48.71 -12.87
C CYS A 150 50.52 48.97 -12.02
N SER A 151 50.33 50.20 -11.56
CA SER A 151 49.15 50.59 -10.78
C SER A 151 47.84 50.39 -11.56
N PHE A 152 47.88 50.53 -12.89
CA PHE A 152 46.72 50.39 -13.76
C PHE A 152 46.44 48.95 -14.17
N CYS A 153 47.35 48.30 -14.92
CA CYS A 153 47.10 46.98 -15.47
C CYS A 153 47.55 45.82 -14.58
N ARG A 154 48.28 46.09 -13.49
CA ARG A 154 48.84 45.09 -12.58
C ARG A 154 49.90 44.14 -13.18
N SER A 155 50.46 44.46 -14.35
CA SER A 155 51.63 43.75 -14.89
C SER A 155 52.91 44.14 -14.13
N GLU A 156 53.88 43.23 -14.05
CA GLU A 156 55.22 43.55 -13.56
C GLU A 156 55.94 44.54 -14.50
N ILE A 157 56.56 45.56 -13.91
CA ILE A 157 57.36 46.59 -14.58
C ILE A 157 58.81 46.43 -14.10
N GLY A 158 59.75 46.50 -15.04
CA GLY A 158 61.19 46.48 -14.72
C GLY A 158 62.04 46.82 -15.94
N ARG A 159 63.31 47.18 -15.72
CA ARG A 159 64.26 47.42 -16.81
C ARG A 159 64.37 46.16 -17.69
N GLY A 160 64.15 46.30 -18.99
CA GLY A 160 64.18 45.20 -19.97
C GLY A 160 62.87 44.41 -20.15
N LYS A 161 61.81 44.65 -19.35
CA LYS A 161 60.50 43.98 -19.52
C LYS A 161 59.59 44.78 -20.44
N LYS A 162 58.98 44.11 -21.43
CA LYS A 162 57.94 44.72 -22.30
C LYS A 162 56.66 44.93 -21.50
N HIS A 163 56.16 46.15 -21.43
CA HIS A 163 54.95 46.53 -20.69
C HIS A 163 53.89 47.12 -21.64
N ASN A 164 52.89 46.31 -21.99
CA ASN A 164 51.75 46.74 -22.81
C ASN A 164 50.54 47.05 -21.93
N CYS A 165 50.47 48.30 -21.45
CA CYS A 165 49.43 48.77 -20.54
C CYS A 165 48.11 48.99 -21.29
N SER A 166 47.16 48.07 -21.17
CA SER A 166 45.82 48.21 -21.75
C SER A 166 44.74 47.72 -20.80
N ARG A 167 43.47 48.08 -21.08
CA ARG A 167 42.30 47.57 -20.34
C ARG A 167 42.16 46.05 -20.49
N ALA A 168 42.47 45.49 -21.66
CA ALA A 168 42.46 44.04 -21.87
C ALA A 168 43.50 43.35 -20.99
N THR A 169 44.74 43.86 -20.99
CA THR A 169 45.82 43.36 -20.12
C THR A 169 45.42 43.41 -18.64
N ARG A 170 44.76 44.50 -18.22
CA ARG A 170 44.25 44.64 -16.84
C ARG A 170 43.23 43.56 -16.48
N LEU A 171 42.26 43.29 -17.35
CA LEU A 171 41.21 42.30 -17.09
C LEU A 171 41.79 40.89 -17.01
N THR A 172 42.72 40.54 -17.92
CA THR A 172 43.42 39.26 -17.90
C THR A 172 44.23 39.07 -16.61
N ASN A 173 44.98 40.10 -16.19
CA ASN A 173 45.77 40.02 -14.95
C ASN A 173 44.88 39.90 -13.70
N LEU A 174 43.72 40.56 -13.67
CA LEU A 174 42.75 40.40 -12.59
C LEU A 174 42.12 39.01 -12.59
N GLN A 175 41.80 38.44 -13.76
CA GLN A 175 41.29 37.08 -13.86
C GLN A 175 42.34 36.04 -13.42
N GLN A 176 43.61 36.24 -13.72
CA GLN A 176 44.67 35.31 -13.32
C GLN A 176 45.12 35.49 -11.86
N GLY A 177 45.02 36.71 -11.32
CA GLY A 177 45.47 37.04 -9.97
C GLY A 177 44.46 36.77 -8.85
N VAL A 178 43.21 36.41 -9.18
CA VAL A 178 42.13 36.20 -8.22
C VAL A 178 41.77 34.71 -8.15
N SER A 179 41.60 34.16 -6.95
CA SER A 179 41.24 32.73 -6.78
C SER A 179 39.86 32.41 -7.37
N PRO A 180 39.63 31.17 -7.83
CA PRO A 180 38.33 30.76 -8.38
C PRO A 180 37.15 31.12 -7.46
N ASP A 181 37.25 30.82 -6.16
CA ASP A 181 36.20 31.15 -5.18
C ASP A 181 35.90 32.66 -5.11
N THR A 182 36.93 33.49 -5.24
CA THR A 182 36.75 34.95 -5.19
C THR A 182 36.13 35.47 -6.50
N GLN A 183 36.45 34.84 -7.63
CA GLN A 183 35.77 35.14 -8.91
C GLN A 183 34.28 34.82 -8.82
N ASP A 184 33.93 33.68 -8.24
CA ASP A 184 32.53 33.27 -8.03
C ASP A 184 31.80 34.23 -7.09
N MET A 185 32.43 34.64 -5.98
CA MET A 185 31.85 35.63 -5.07
C MET A 185 31.59 36.99 -5.76
N LEU A 186 32.53 37.47 -6.57
CA LEU A 186 32.37 38.72 -7.31
C LEU A 186 31.30 38.60 -8.41
N ALA A 187 31.24 37.47 -9.11
CA ALA A 187 30.22 37.21 -10.12
C ALA A 187 28.83 37.15 -9.50
N SER A 188 28.67 36.41 -8.39
CA SER A 188 27.42 36.32 -7.63
C SER A 188 26.96 37.69 -7.15
N SER A 189 27.84 38.47 -6.52
CA SER A 189 27.52 39.83 -6.05
C SER A 189 27.10 40.77 -7.17
N CYS A 190 27.78 40.71 -8.33
CA CYS A 190 27.45 41.52 -9.50
C CYS A 190 26.06 41.16 -10.08
N ILE A 191 25.75 39.86 -10.16
CA ILE A 191 24.45 39.36 -10.62
C ILE A 191 23.34 39.78 -9.65
N SER A 192 23.53 39.58 -8.34
CA SER A 192 22.55 39.96 -7.31
C SER A 192 22.25 41.46 -7.33
N THR A 193 23.29 42.30 -7.41
CA THR A 193 23.12 43.75 -7.46
C THR A 193 22.34 44.19 -8.70
N LYS A 194 22.64 43.64 -9.87
CA LYS A 194 21.94 43.98 -11.11
C LYS A 194 20.51 43.43 -11.17
N ALA A 195 20.27 42.25 -10.62
CA ALA A 195 18.93 41.67 -10.53
C ALA A 195 18.03 42.51 -9.59
N ALA A 196 18.58 42.96 -8.46
CA ALA A 196 17.86 43.84 -7.53
C ALA A 196 17.54 45.21 -8.17
N ALA A 197 18.44 45.76 -8.99
CA ALA A 197 18.25 47.05 -9.63
C ALA A 197 17.26 47.02 -10.81
N SER A 198 17.18 45.91 -11.57
CA SER A 198 16.34 45.82 -12.77
C SER A 198 14.91 45.33 -12.52
N GLY A 199 14.63 44.71 -11.36
CA GLY A 199 13.33 44.09 -11.06
C GLY A 199 12.96 42.94 -12.01
N SER A 200 13.89 42.49 -12.85
CA SER A 200 13.70 41.48 -13.89
C SER A 200 14.57 40.26 -13.59
N SER A 201 14.06 39.06 -13.89
CA SER A 201 14.80 37.81 -13.77
C SER A 201 15.94 37.69 -14.79
N CYS A 202 16.05 38.60 -15.76
CA CYS A 202 17.10 38.62 -16.77
C CYS A 202 18.07 39.80 -16.56
N VAL A 203 19.35 39.49 -16.36
CA VAL A 203 20.44 40.44 -16.11
C VAL A 203 21.43 40.45 -17.28
N SER A 204 21.94 41.64 -17.62
CA SER A 204 22.93 41.83 -18.69
C SER A 204 24.35 42.06 -18.14
N LEU A 205 25.31 41.23 -18.55
CA LEU A 205 26.72 41.28 -18.14
C LEU A 205 27.64 41.63 -19.32
N SER A 206 28.57 42.56 -19.11
CA SER A 206 29.56 42.95 -20.12
C SER A 206 30.63 41.86 -20.28
N ARG A 207 31.05 41.58 -21.52
CA ARG A 207 32.08 40.58 -21.83
C ARG A 207 33.48 41.19 -21.80
N MET A 208 34.49 40.37 -21.43
CA MET A 208 35.89 40.78 -21.35
C MET A 208 36.49 41.18 -22.71
N GLU A 209 36.14 40.45 -23.77
CA GLU A 209 36.63 40.64 -25.15
C GLU A 209 35.82 41.69 -25.94
N GLY A 210 34.87 42.38 -25.29
CA GLY A 210 33.91 43.25 -25.96
C GLY A 210 32.76 42.48 -26.63
N GLY A 211 31.94 43.19 -27.42
CA GLY A 211 30.78 42.63 -28.10
C GLY A 211 29.46 42.73 -27.32
N ARG A 212 28.43 42.03 -27.81
CA ARG A 212 27.07 42.08 -27.21
C ARG A 212 27.10 41.53 -25.77
N PRO A 213 26.50 42.25 -24.80
CA PRO A 213 26.40 41.77 -23.43
C PRO A 213 25.77 40.37 -23.33
N MET A 214 26.26 39.57 -22.39
CA MET A 214 25.68 38.27 -22.07
C MET A 214 24.42 38.46 -21.23
N ARG A 215 23.31 37.83 -21.63
CA ARG A 215 22.08 37.78 -20.82
C ARG A 215 22.12 36.54 -19.92
N VAL A 216 21.87 36.73 -18.64
CA VAL A 216 21.83 35.69 -17.60
C VAL A 216 20.45 35.74 -16.94
N THR A 217 19.72 34.62 -16.96
CA THR A 217 18.43 34.51 -16.27
C THR A 217 18.64 33.87 -14.89
N VAL A 218 18.34 34.60 -13.83
CA VAL A 218 18.40 34.11 -12.45
C VAL A 218 17.05 33.47 -12.14
N GLY A 219 17.02 32.14 -12.08
CA GLY A 219 15.82 31.42 -11.68
C GLY A 219 15.44 31.79 -10.26
N ALA A 220 14.18 32.17 -10.04
CA ALA A 220 13.63 32.21 -8.68
C ALA A 220 13.84 30.82 -8.07
N SER A 221 14.47 30.75 -6.90
CA SER A 221 14.58 29.51 -6.16
C SER A 221 13.17 29.04 -5.81
N VAL A 222 12.57 28.21 -6.66
CA VAL A 222 11.58 27.25 -6.21
C VAL A 222 12.33 26.43 -5.16
N GLY A 223 11.94 26.58 -3.90
CA GLY A 223 12.67 26.00 -2.79
C GLY A 223 13.05 24.55 -3.08
N ASN A 224 14.32 24.22 -2.90
CA ASN A 224 14.82 22.84 -2.81
C ASN A 224 14.30 22.20 -1.51
N GLY A 225 12.98 22.08 -1.44
CA GLY A 225 12.18 21.38 -0.44
C GLY A 225 10.99 20.67 -1.10
N ALA A 226 10.94 20.56 -2.43
CA ALA A 226 10.10 19.57 -3.08
C ALA A 226 10.69 18.21 -2.74
N THR A 227 10.24 17.62 -1.63
CA THR A 227 10.17 16.17 -1.50
C THR A 227 9.55 15.68 -2.79
N SER A 228 10.37 15.12 -3.69
CA SER A 228 9.89 14.41 -4.86
C SER A 228 9.06 13.25 -4.33
N PHE A 229 7.77 13.46 -4.14
CA PHE A 229 6.87 12.37 -3.85
C PHE A 229 6.98 11.41 -5.03
N PRO A 230 7.36 10.14 -4.78
CA PRO A 230 7.42 9.17 -5.86
C PRO A 230 6.08 9.12 -6.57
N ALA A 231 6.11 8.88 -7.88
CA ALA A 231 4.90 8.70 -8.66
C ALA A 231 3.97 7.70 -7.96
N THR A 232 2.67 7.99 -7.94
CA THR A 232 1.68 7.03 -7.45
C THR A 232 1.77 5.79 -8.34
N SER A 233 2.18 4.67 -7.74
CA SER A 233 2.40 3.42 -8.46
C SER A 233 1.10 2.85 -9.02
N ILE A 234 1.20 2.02 -10.06
CA ILE A 234 0.08 1.24 -10.59
C ILE A 234 -0.55 0.39 -9.47
N SER A 235 0.26 -0.20 -8.58
CA SER A 235 -0.25 -0.99 -7.45
C SER A 235 -1.10 -0.16 -6.49
N THR A 236 -0.71 1.09 -6.23
CA THR A 236 -1.48 2.02 -5.40
C THR A 236 -2.78 2.40 -6.10
N MET A 237 -2.74 2.69 -7.40
CA MET A 237 -3.94 2.98 -8.20
C MET A 237 -4.92 1.79 -8.25
N LYS A 238 -4.42 0.56 -8.32
CA LYS A 238 -5.24 -0.67 -8.25
C LYS A 238 -5.87 -0.86 -6.87
N THR A 239 -5.12 -0.57 -5.80
CA THR A 239 -5.64 -0.61 -4.44
C THR A 239 -6.76 0.42 -4.27
N LEU A 240 -6.54 1.65 -4.75
CA LEU A 240 -7.54 2.72 -4.75
C LEU A 240 -8.79 2.34 -5.52
N LYS A 241 -8.63 1.73 -6.71
CA LYS A 241 -9.73 1.19 -7.51
C LYS A 241 -10.57 0.19 -6.72
N GLY A 242 -9.93 -0.73 -6.00
CA GLY A 242 -10.61 -1.74 -5.18
C GLY A 242 -11.36 -1.13 -3.99
N VAL A 243 -10.66 -0.30 -3.20
CA VAL A 243 -11.20 0.33 -1.98
C VAL A 243 -12.35 1.30 -2.27
N LEU A 244 -12.30 2.00 -3.40
CA LEU A 244 -13.34 2.95 -3.80
C LEU A 244 -14.34 2.35 -4.82
N ASN A 245 -14.21 1.06 -5.15
CA ASN A 245 -15.06 0.36 -6.12
C ASN A 245 -15.23 1.13 -7.45
N LEU A 246 -14.10 1.56 -8.01
CA LEU A 246 -14.07 2.37 -9.23
C LEU A 246 -14.04 1.50 -10.49
N SER A 247 -14.75 1.92 -11.53
CA SER A 247 -14.55 1.43 -12.90
C SER A 247 -13.17 1.84 -13.44
N ASN A 248 -12.70 1.21 -14.52
CA ASN A 248 -11.43 1.60 -15.15
C ASN A 248 -11.45 3.07 -15.61
N ASN A 249 -12.59 3.53 -16.12
CA ASN A 249 -12.75 4.92 -16.55
C ASN A 249 -12.65 5.89 -15.37
N GLN A 250 -13.31 5.58 -14.25
CA GLN A 250 -13.20 6.36 -13.02
C GLN A 250 -11.78 6.34 -12.46
N THR A 251 -11.08 5.19 -12.48
CA THR A 251 -9.67 5.10 -12.06
C THR A 251 -8.77 5.98 -12.93
N LEU A 252 -9.01 6.03 -14.23
CA LEU A 252 -8.27 6.90 -15.15
C LEU A 252 -8.60 8.39 -14.92
N GLN A 253 -9.85 8.74 -14.61
CA GLN A 253 -10.23 10.10 -14.21
C GLN A 253 -9.54 10.52 -12.91
N VAL A 254 -9.48 9.64 -11.91
CA VAL A 254 -8.71 9.89 -10.68
C VAL A 254 -7.24 10.12 -11.00
N ALA A 255 -6.65 9.32 -11.89
CA ALA A 255 -5.26 9.53 -12.33
C ALA A 255 -5.07 10.87 -13.04
N GLN A 256 -6.07 11.36 -13.79
CA GLN A 256 -6.03 12.69 -14.41
C GLN A 256 -6.07 13.81 -13.36
N VAL A 257 -6.96 13.70 -12.37
CA VAL A 257 -7.05 14.66 -11.26
C VAL A 257 -5.73 14.71 -10.48
N LEU A 258 -5.11 13.56 -10.18
CA LEU A 258 -3.81 13.51 -9.49
C LEU A 258 -2.70 14.17 -10.31
N ARG A 259 -2.64 13.92 -11.62
CA ARG A 259 -1.66 14.56 -12.51
C ARG A 259 -1.85 16.08 -12.60
N ALA A 260 -3.10 16.53 -12.66
CA ALA A 260 -3.44 17.96 -12.69
C ALA A 260 -3.07 18.65 -11.37
N GLY A 261 -3.45 18.07 -10.23
CA GLY A 261 -3.13 18.62 -8.91
C GLY A 261 -1.63 18.69 -8.63
N ALA A 262 -0.86 17.71 -9.09
CA ALA A 262 0.59 17.69 -8.98
C ALA A 262 1.31 18.48 -10.09
N SER A 263 0.57 19.07 -11.05
CA SER A 263 1.12 19.73 -12.24
C SER A 263 2.19 18.89 -12.97
N SER A 264 2.01 17.56 -13.00
CA SER A 264 3.01 16.63 -13.49
C SER A 264 2.37 15.38 -14.08
N SER A 265 2.68 15.07 -15.34
CA SER A 265 2.25 13.83 -15.99
C SER A 265 2.87 12.59 -15.35
N ARG A 266 3.99 12.76 -14.62
CA ARG A 266 4.71 11.71 -13.89
C ARG A 266 4.16 11.47 -12.47
N ALA A 267 3.15 12.22 -12.04
CA ALA A 267 2.54 12.04 -10.72
C ALA A 267 1.88 10.65 -10.54
N VAL A 268 1.54 10.00 -11.64
CA VAL A 268 1.05 8.61 -11.69
C VAL A 268 1.91 7.84 -12.68
N GLU A 269 2.29 6.62 -12.31
CA GLU A 269 3.10 5.73 -13.14
C GLU A 269 2.50 5.56 -14.56
N SER A 270 3.39 5.46 -15.56
CA SER A 270 3.00 5.30 -16.96
C SER A 270 2.37 3.93 -17.21
N ARG A 271 1.66 3.76 -18.34
CA ARG A 271 1.00 2.48 -18.72
C ARG A 271 -0.08 1.97 -17.75
N LEU A 272 -0.62 2.83 -16.87
CA LEU A 272 -1.77 2.48 -16.02
C LEU A 272 -2.95 1.94 -16.84
N LYS A 273 -3.27 2.57 -17.98
CA LYS A 273 -4.36 2.13 -18.86
C LYS A 273 -4.15 0.70 -19.33
N ASP A 274 -2.96 0.39 -19.83
CA ASP A 274 -2.63 -0.95 -20.33
C ASP A 274 -2.72 -1.98 -19.19
N SER A 275 -2.20 -1.64 -18.00
CA SER A 275 -2.28 -2.52 -16.83
C SER A 275 -3.72 -2.81 -16.37
N LEU A 276 -4.63 -1.81 -16.46
CA LEU A 276 -6.05 -1.99 -16.15
C LEU A 276 -6.76 -2.86 -17.20
N VAL A 277 -6.38 -2.74 -18.48
CA VAL A 277 -6.91 -3.58 -19.56
C VAL A 277 -6.44 -5.02 -19.40
N THR A 278 -5.15 -5.23 -19.16
CA THR A 278 -4.58 -6.56 -18.90
C THR A 278 -5.26 -7.22 -17.71
N GLN A 279 -5.50 -6.47 -16.62
CA GLN A 279 -6.17 -7.01 -15.43
C GLN A 279 -7.60 -7.51 -15.72
N ASN A 280 -8.34 -6.86 -16.61
CA ASN A 280 -9.70 -7.29 -16.97
C ASN A 280 -9.72 -8.61 -17.77
N ARG A 281 -8.60 -8.98 -18.41
CA ARG A 281 -8.49 -10.17 -19.25
C ARG A 281 -7.89 -11.38 -18.54
N VAL A 282 -7.51 -11.23 -17.27
CA VAL A 282 -6.85 -12.30 -16.48
C VAL A 282 -7.66 -13.59 -16.41
N LEU A 283 -8.99 -13.49 -16.49
CA LEU A 283 -9.87 -14.65 -16.42
C LEU A 283 -10.32 -15.17 -17.80
N GLU A 284 -9.92 -14.50 -18.90
CA GLU A 284 -10.43 -14.79 -20.25
C GLU A 284 -10.22 -16.26 -20.65
N ASP A 285 -9.06 -16.82 -20.34
CA ASP A 285 -8.70 -18.20 -20.68
C ASP A 285 -9.52 -19.28 -19.95
N PHE A 286 -10.22 -18.93 -18.86
CA PHE A 286 -11.09 -19.85 -18.14
C PHE A 286 -12.45 -20.03 -18.78
N PHE A 287 -12.83 -19.14 -19.71
CA PHE A 287 -14.16 -19.10 -20.29
C PHE A 287 -14.16 -19.41 -21.78
N LYS A 288 -15.16 -20.19 -22.22
CA LYS A 288 -15.41 -20.44 -23.64
C LYS A 288 -16.87 -20.23 -23.96
N LEU A 289 -17.11 -19.73 -25.17
CA LEU A 289 -18.43 -19.73 -25.77
C LEU A 289 -18.68 -21.11 -26.37
N LYS A 290 -19.77 -21.78 -25.97
CA LYS A 290 -20.25 -23.02 -26.60
C LYS A 290 -21.71 -22.90 -26.94
N THR A 291 -22.10 -23.48 -28.06
CA THR A 291 -23.51 -23.64 -28.42
C THR A 291 -24.02 -24.93 -27.78
N LEU A 292 -25.11 -24.83 -27.02
CA LEU A 292 -25.77 -25.96 -26.36
C LEU A 292 -27.25 -25.99 -26.76
N GLN A 293 -27.84 -27.18 -26.72
CA GLN A 293 -29.26 -27.39 -26.99
C GLN A 293 -30.08 -27.30 -25.70
N PHE A 294 -31.13 -26.50 -25.73
CA PHE A 294 -32.05 -26.29 -24.61
C PHE A 294 -33.50 -26.44 -25.05
N GLU A 295 -34.36 -26.80 -24.10
CA GLU A 295 -35.81 -26.71 -24.23
C GLU A 295 -36.22 -25.24 -24.13
N LEU A 296 -36.64 -24.67 -25.26
CA LEU A 296 -37.11 -23.28 -25.34
C LEU A 296 -38.60 -23.18 -25.03
N SER A 297 -39.36 -24.22 -25.37
CA SER A 297 -40.77 -24.37 -25.04
C SER A 297 -41.08 -25.85 -24.83
N SER A 298 -42.33 -26.17 -24.47
CA SER A 298 -42.80 -27.54 -24.28
C SER A 298 -42.60 -28.47 -25.49
N SER A 299 -42.38 -27.90 -26.69
CA SER A 299 -42.28 -28.66 -27.94
C SER A 299 -41.10 -28.24 -28.81
N ALA A 300 -40.32 -27.23 -28.41
CA ALA A 300 -39.20 -26.72 -29.18
C ALA A 300 -37.89 -26.90 -28.42
N ILE A 301 -36.94 -27.57 -29.07
CA ILE A 301 -35.53 -27.57 -28.70
C ILE A 301 -34.84 -26.57 -29.62
N GLY A 302 -33.93 -25.77 -29.07
CA GLY A 302 -33.14 -24.86 -29.87
C GLY A 302 -31.77 -24.59 -29.29
N ASP A 303 -30.90 -24.12 -30.18
CA ASP A 303 -29.53 -23.79 -29.86
C ASP A 303 -29.45 -22.42 -29.15
N ARG A 304 -28.65 -22.36 -28.09
CA ARG A 304 -28.25 -21.12 -27.43
C ARG A 304 -26.76 -21.10 -27.18
N ALA A 305 -26.17 -19.93 -27.37
CA ALA A 305 -24.80 -19.69 -26.97
C ALA A 305 -24.73 -19.52 -25.45
N ALA A 306 -23.91 -20.33 -24.81
CA ALA A 306 -23.60 -20.27 -23.39
C ALA A 306 -22.13 -19.90 -23.21
N VAL A 307 -21.86 -18.95 -22.30
CA VAL A 307 -20.50 -18.72 -21.81
C VAL A 307 -20.29 -19.66 -20.64
N LEU A 308 -19.24 -20.49 -20.71
CA LEU A 308 -18.98 -21.56 -19.76
C LEU A 308 -17.56 -21.45 -19.23
N CYS A 309 -17.41 -21.60 -17.93
CA CYS A 309 -16.13 -21.90 -17.29
C CYS A 309 -15.76 -23.34 -17.66
N THR A 310 -14.60 -23.53 -18.28
CA THR A 310 -14.16 -24.87 -18.71
C THR A 310 -13.52 -25.69 -17.61
N ASP A 311 -13.05 -25.03 -16.55
CA ASP A 311 -12.35 -25.64 -15.43
C ASP A 311 -12.63 -24.81 -14.17
N ALA A 312 -13.74 -25.14 -13.51
CA ALA A 312 -14.21 -24.41 -12.33
C ALA A 312 -13.24 -24.60 -11.15
N SER A 313 -12.66 -25.79 -10.99
CA SER A 313 -11.70 -26.10 -9.92
C SER A 313 -10.46 -25.23 -10.03
N ARG A 314 -9.83 -25.18 -11.21
CA ARG A 314 -8.66 -24.32 -11.45
C ARG A 314 -8.98 -22.83 -11.32
N LEU A 315 -10.18 -22.41 -11.72
CA LEU A 315 -10.61 -21.02 -11.52
C LEU A 315 -10.73 -20.69 -10.02
N ILE A 316 -11.31 -21.59 -9.23
CA ILE A 316 -11.43 -21.43 -7.77
C ILE A 316 -10.04 -21.37 -7.13
N GLU A 317 -9.14 -22.29 -7.48
CA GLU A 317 -7.74 -22.27 -7.00
C GLU A 317 -7.05 -20.93 -7.32
N PHE A 318 -7.22 -20.44 -8.55
CA PHE A 318 -6.69 -19.14 -8.96
C PHE A 318 -7.27 -18.02 -8.08
N ILE A 319 -8.57 -18.01 -7.84
CA ILE A 319 -9.23 -17.01 -6.99
C ILE A 319 -8.73 -17.08 -5.54
N VAL A 320 -8.62 -18.28 -4.97
CA VAL A 320 -8.13 -18.51 -3.61
C VAL A 320 -6.70 -17.99 -3.47
N GLN A 321 -5.84 -18.27 -4.44
CA GLN A 321 -4.48 -17.75 -4.48
C GLN A 321 -4.45 -16.22 -4.55
N GLN A 322 -5.29 -15.60 -5.40
CA GLN A 322 -5.37 -14.14 -5.50
C GLN A 322 -5.94 -13.49 -4.23
N ARG A 323 -6.81 -14.19 -3.49
CA ARG A 323 -7.38 -13.73 -2.22
C ARG A 323 -6.46 -13.99 -1.02
N GLY A 324 -5.45 -14.84 -1.17
CA GLY A 324 -4.55 -15.23 -0.08
C GLY A 324 -5.26 -16.01 1.04
N ALA A 325 -6.31 -16.76 0.70
CA ALA A 325 -7.07 -17.54 1.67
C ALA A 325 -6.43 -18.93 1.86
N SER A 326 -6.31 -19.37 3.11
CA SER A 326 -5.77 -20.69 3.44
C SER A 326 -6.85 -21.79 3.41
N ASN A 327 -8.07 -21.43 3.86
CA ASN A 327 -9.24 -22.28 3.92
C ASN A 327 -10.43 -21.56 3.29
N PHE A 328 -11.22 -22.29 2.50
CA PHE A 328 -12.39 -21.75 1.82
C PHE A 328 -13.53 -22.75 1.74
N GLU A 329 -14.75 -22.21 1.66
CA GLU A 329 -15.98 -22.93 1.35
C GLU A 329 -16.53 -22.41 0.02
N CYS A 330 -16.99 -23.31 -0.84
CA CYS A 330 -17.65 -22.95 -2.09
C CYS A 330 -19.18 -23.01 -1.93
N ARG A 331 -19.86 -21.97 -2.40
CA ARG A 331 -21.32 -21.92 -2.49
C ARG A 331 -21.75 -21.76 -3.93
N LEU A 332 -22.47 -22.73 -4.45
CA LEU A 332 -22.99 -22.75 -5.82
C LEU A 332 -24.36 -22.06 -5.85
N GLY A 333 -24.48 -20.97 -6.59
CA GLY A 333 -25.73 -20.25 -6.83
C GLY A 333 -26.30 -20.59 -8.19
N LEU A 334 -27.60 -20.87 -8.26
CA LEU A 334 -28.35 -20.97 -9.51
C LEU A 334 -29.51 -20.00 -9.46
N ASP A 335 -29.66 -19.21 -10.51
CA ASP A 335 -30.68 -18.18 -10.61
C ASP A 335 -31.10 -17.95 -12.06
N GLY A 336 -32.41 -17.92 -12.29
CA GLY A 336 -33.04 -17.50 -13.52
C GLY A 336 -33.74 -16.16 -13.35
N GLY A 337 -33.41 -15.18 -14.18
CA GLY A 337 -34.02 -13.86 -14.07
C GLY A 337 -33.44 -12.85 -15.06
N GLY A 338 -34.26 -11.86 -15.42
CA GLY A 338 -33.83 -10.75 -16.28
C GLY A 338 -33.32 -11.17 -17.66
N GLY A 339 -33.87 -12.26 -18.24
CA GLY A 339 -33.50 -12.79 -19.56
C GLY A 339 -32.30 -13.75 -19.56
N PHE A 340 -31.70 -14.04 -18.41
CA PHE A 340 -30.55 -14.95 -18.33
C PHE A 340 -30.76 -16.03 -17.27
N PHE A 341 -30.20 -17.20 -17.54
CA PHE A 341 -29.97 -18.22 -16.52
C PHE A 341 -28.48 -18.30 -16.21
N LYS A 342 -28.14 -18.31 -14.92
CA LYS A 342 -26.76 -18.21 -14.44
C LYS A 342 -26.45 -19.30 -13.42
N ILE A 343 -25.23 -19.82 -13.53
CA ILE A 343 -24.60 -20.62 -12.48
C ILE A 343 -23.42 -19.80 -11.96
N CYS A 344 -23.38 -19.59 -10.66
CA CYS A 344 -22.41 -18.75 -9.98
C CYS A 344 -21.74 -19.53 -8.85
N VAL A 345 -20.53 -19.14 -8.50
CA VAL A 345 -19.84 -19.63 -7.30
C VAL A 345 -19.40 -18.47 -6.43
N SER A 346 -19.63 -18.61 -5.12
CA SER A 346 -19.02 -17.78 -4.10
C SER A 346 -17.95 -18.58 -3.38
N VAL A 347 -16.74 -18.04 -3.34
CA VAL A 347 -15.61 -18.60 -2.57
C VAL A 347 -15.51 -17.82 -1.27
N VAL A 348 -15.89 -18.46 -0.16
CA VAL A 348 -15.98 -17.83 1.16
C VAL A 348 -14.79 -18.27 1.99
N ALA A 349 -13.90 -17.34 2.35
CA ALA A 349 -12.77 -17.67 3.21
C ALA A 349 -13.25 -17.99 4.64
N SER A 350 -12.66 -18.99 5.30
CA SER A 350 -12.99 -19.31 6.69
C SER A 350 -12.53 -18.19 7.62
N THR A 351 -13.40 -17.80 8.56
CA THR A 351 -13.20 -16.69 9.50
C THR A 351 -12.13 -16.94 10.57
N SER A 352 -11.52 -18.12 10.62
CA SER A 352 -10.46 -18.48 11.58
C SER A 352 -9.11 -17.80 11.32
N ASP A 353 -8.92 -17.13 10.18
CA ASP A 353 -7.67 -16.45 9.81
C ASP A 353 -7.59 -14.99 10.35
N HIS A 354 -8.51 -14.56 11.22
CA HIS A 354 -8.66 -13.15 11.63
C HIS A 354 -7.85 -12.68 12.85
N GLN A 355 -6.84 -13.42 13.32
CA GLN A 355 -5.96 -12.93 14.40
C GLN A 355 -4.50 -12.85 13.98
N VAL A 356 -3.99 -11.64 13.71
CA VAL A 356 -2.55 -11.35 13.84
C VAL A 356 -2.32 -9.98 14.49
N HIS A 357 -1.38 -10.01 15.44
CA HIS A 357 -0.95 -8.95 16.35
C HIS A 357 -0.38 -7.68 15.68
N GLY A 358 -0.58 -6.56 16.38
CA GLY A 358 -0.30 -5.20 15.91
C GLY A 358 1.18 -4.82 15.84
N GLY A 359 1.52 -4.11 14.77
CA GLY A 359 2.78 -3.38 14.55
C GLY A 359 2.60 -2.41 13.36
N ALA A 360 3.50 -1.44 13.15
CA ALA A 360 3.32 -0.39 12.13
C ALA A 360 3.24 -0.89 10.67
N ALA A 361 3.73 -2.10 10.37
CA ALA A 361 3.49 -2.79 9.10
C ALA A 361 2.01 -3.19 8.89
N ALA A 362 1.24 -3.27 9.98
CA ALA A 362 -0.17 -3.61 9.97
C ALA A 362 -1.06 -2.51 9.39
N VAL A 363 -0.60 -1.25 9.25
CA VAL A 363 -1.42 -0.17 8.65
C VAL A 363 -1.50 -0.30 7.13
N HIS A 364 -0.41 -0.73 6.48
CA HIS A 364 -0.41 -0.97 5.03
C HIS A 364 -1.13 -2.29 4.66
N GLU A 365 -1.17 -3.21 5.62
CA GLU A 365 -1.82 -4.52 5.51
C GLU A 365 -3.31 -4.47 5.92
N SER A 366 -3.70 -3.59 6.86
CA SER A 366 -5.08 -3.43 7.32
C SER A 366 -5.99 -2.84 6.25
N VAL A 367 -5.47 -1.97 5.39
CA VAL A 367 -6.18 -1.45 4.20
C VAL A 367 -6.41 -2.57 3.17
N ARG A 368 -5.56 -3.60 3.13
CA ARG A 368 -5.73 -4.76 2.25
C ARG A 368 -6.73 -5.80 2.76
N ARG A 369 -6.90 -5.92 4.09
CA ARG A 369 -7.58 -7.08 4.70
C ARG A 369 -8.99 -6.84 5.24
N HIS A 370 -9.42 -5.59 5.44
CA HIS A 370 -10.85 -5.32 5.55
C HIS A 370 -11.44 -5.31 4.14
N SER A 371 -11.82 -6.51 3.68
CA SER A 371 -12.65 -6.63 2.50
C SER A 371 -13.93 -5.83 2.71
N GLN A 372 -14.04 -4.66 2.08
CA GLN A 372 -15.27 -3.85 2.08
C GLN A 372 -16.50 -4.65 1.62
N PHE A 373 -16.26 -5.71 0.84
CA PHE A 373 -17.31 -6.56 0.27
C PHE A 373 -17.38 -7.92 0.96
N ASN A 374 -18.59 -8.39 1.22
CA ASN A 374 -18.81 -9.76 1.67
C ASN A 374 -18.35 -10.75 0.58
N ASP A 375 -17.70 -11.85 0.97
CA ASP A 375 -17.26 -12.92 0.07
C ASP A 375 -18.40 -13.61 -0.68
N ALA A 376 -19.58 -13.69 -0.04
CA ALA A 376 -20.82 -14.14 -0.66
C ALA A 376 -21.58 -12.99 -1.37
N GLY A 377 -21.04 -11.78 -1.36
CA GLY A 377 -21.68 -10.60 -1.94
C GLY A 377 -21.50 -10.51 -3.47
N VAL A 378 -22.40 -9.77 -4.12
CA VAL A 378 -22.43 -9.57 -5.58
C VAL A 378 -21.14 -9.01 -6.20
N LYS A 379 -20.28 -8.37 -5.40
CA LYS A 379 -18.98 -7.85 -5.85
C LYS A 379 -17.88 -8.91 -5.92
N LYS A 380 -18.11 -10.08 -5.31
CA LYS A 380 -17.14 -11.18 -5.19
C LYS A 380 -17.63 -12.50 -5.76
N ILE A 381 -18.93 -12.60 -6.07
CA ILE A 381 -19.51 -13.75 -6.78
C ILE A 381 -18.92 -13.86 -8.18
N ILE A 382 -18.63 -15.09 -8.61
CA ILE A 382 -18.08 -15.39 -9.93
C ILE A 382 -19.11 -16.18 -10.73
N VAL A 383 -19.33 -15.79 -11.98
CA VAL A 383 -20.19 -16.53 -12.90
C VAL A 383 -19.40 -17.69 -13.46
N LEU A 384 -19.90 -18.92 -13.30
CA LEU A 384 -19.36 -20.12 -13.93
C LEU A 384 -20.03 -20.42 -15.26
N ALA A 385 -21.33 -20.14 -15.38
CA ALA A 385 -22.03 -20.21 -16.65
C ALA A 385 -23.13 -19.18 -16.77
N ILE A 386 -23.38 -18.74 -17.99
CA ILE A 386 -24.49 -17.83 -18.32
C ILE A 386 -25.00 -18.12 -19.72
N VAL A 387 -26.33 -18.13 -19.86
CA VAL A 387 -27.03 -18.37 -21.12
C VAL A 387 -28.31 -17.53 -21.17
N ASN A 388 -28.66 -17.06 -22.36
CA ASN A 388 -29.83 -16.22 -22.60
C ASN A 388 -31.11 -17.05 -22.81
N ASP A 389 -32.20 -16.56 -22.23
CA ASP A 389 -33.58 -16.93 -22.55
C ASP A 389 -33.85 -18.43 -22.54
N ILE A 390 -33.48 -19.12 -21.46
CA ILE A 390 -33.84 -20.51 -21.22
C ILE A 390 -34.80 -20.63 -20.05
N SER A 391 -35.72 -21.59 -20.13
CA SER A 391 -36.62 -21.91 -19.03
C SER A 391 -35.90 -22.75 -17.97
N GLU A 392 -36.25 -22.54 -16.70
CA GLU A 392 -35.81 -23.37 -15.58
C GLU A 392 -36.52 -24.72 -15.59
N THR A 393 -36.05 -25.63 -16.44
CA THR A 393 -36.49 -27.02 -16.51
C THR A 393 -35.37 -27.93 -16.03
N TYR A 394 -35.75 -29.12 -15.55
CA TYR A 394 -34.78 -30.14 -15.14
C TYR A 394 -33.74 -30.43 -16.23
N LYS A 395 -34.16 -30.53 -17.50
CA LYS A 395 -33.23 -30.82 -18.60
C LYS A 395 -32.26 -29.66 -18.83
N ASN A 396 -32.76 -28.42 -18.87
CA ASN A 396 -31.93 -27.25 -19.10
C ASN A 396 -30.90 -27.03 -17.99
N VAL A 397 -31.33 -27.14 -16.74
CA VAL A 397 -30.44 -27.05 -15.57
C VAL A 397 -29.40 -28.16 -15.60
N LYS A 398 -29.81 -29.40 -15.88
CA LYS A 398 -28.88 -30.54 -16.02
C LYS A 398 -27.85 -30.30 -17.13
N THR A 399 -28.29 -29.88 -18.33
CA THR A 399 -27.39 -29.60 -19.46
C THR A 399 -26.32 -28.59 -19.07
N LEU A 400 -26.70 -27.51 -18.37
CA LEU A 400 -25.74 -26.48 -17.98
C LEU A 400 -24.80 -26.93 -16.86
N LEU A 401 -25.30 -27.63 -15.85
CA LEU A 401 -24.47 -28.20 -14.76
C LEU A 401 -23.44 -29.20 -15.31
N GLN A 402 -23.84 -30.05 -16.25
CA GLN A 402 -22.94 -30.99 -16.92
C GLN A 402 -21.90 -30.27 -17.78
N ALA A 403 -22.27 -29.16 -18.42
CA ALA A 403 -21.35 -28.41 -19.28
C ALA A 403 -20.23 -27.68 -18.50
N VAL A 404 -20.46 -27.36 -17.23
CA VAL A 404 -19.50 -26.71 -16.32
C VAL A 404 -18.74 -27.73 -15.45
N SER A 405 -19.16 -29.00 -15.45
CA SER A 405 -18.57 -30.07 -14.63
C SER A 405 -18.55 -29.76 -13.13
N VAL A 406 -19.56 -29.07 -12.61
CA VAL A 406 -19.61 -28.66 -11.18
C VAL A 406 -19.72 -29.82 -10.18
N VAL A 407 -19.95 -31.05 -10.65
CA VAL A 407 -20.04 -32.26 -9.80
C VAL A 407 -18.73 -32.52 -9.03
N GLU A 408 -17.61 -32.01 -9.53
CA GLU A 408 -16.30 -32.14 -8.88
C GLU A 408 -16.07 -31.11 -7.75
N LEU A 409 -16.97 -30.12 -7.63
CA LEU A 409 -16.85 -29.10 -6.59
C LEU A 409 -17.51 -29.59 -5.31
N SER A 410 -16.73 -29.70 -4.24
CA SER A 410 -17.28 -29.78 -2.87
C SER A 410 -17.89 -28.42 -2.53
N ALA A 411 -19.17 -28.25 -2.86
CA ALA A 411 -19.87 -26.98 -2.72
C ALA A 411 -21.30 -27.19 -2.23
N VAL A 412 -21.74 -26.32 -1.32
CA VAL A 412 -23.13 -26.23 -0.89
C VAL A 412 -23.92 -25.47 -1.95
N THR A 413 -25.09 -25.97 -2.33
CA THR A 413 -25.93 -25.31 -3.34
C THR A 413 -26.94 -24.38 -2.67
N VAL A 414 -27.02 -23.13 -3.13
CA VAL A 414 -27.93 -22.10 -2.61
C VAL A 414 -28.79 -21.60 -3.77
N THR A 415 -30.10 -21.75 -3.67
CA THR A 415 -31.02 -21.37 -4.74
C THR A 415 -32.43 -21.15 -4.20
N ASP A 416 -33.35 -20.66 -5.03
CA ASP A 416 -34.75 -20.51 -4.66
C ASP A 416 -35.48 -21.86 -4.51
N MET A 417 -36.74 -21.79 -4.07
CA MET A 417 -37.54 -22.99 -3.83
C MET A 417 -37.84 -23.77 -5.12
N LYS A 418 -38.07 -23.11 -6.26
CA LYS A 418 -38.40 -23.79 -7.52
C LYS A 418 -37.20 -24.58 -8.02
N LEU A 419 -36.03 -23.96 -8.05
CA LEU A 419 -34.77 -24.62 -8.40
C LEU A 419 -34.41 -25.70 -7.38
N ALA A 420 -34.73 -25.53 -6.09
CA ALA A 420 -34.56 -26.59 -5.10
C ALA A 420 -35.29 -27.90 -5.49
N ASN A 421 -36.55 -27.82 -5.93
CA ASN A 421 -37.28 -29.00 -6.41
C ASN A 421 -36.67 -29.57 -7.70
N ILE A 422 -36.23 -28.71 -8.62
CA ILE A 422 -35.57 -29.14 -9.87
C ILE A 422 -34.27 -29.91 -9.56
N LEU A 423 -33.42 -29.35 -8.70
CA LEU A 423 -32.15 -29.96 -8.28
C LEU A 423 -32.36 -31.27 -7.54
N CYS A 424 -33.42 -31.38 -6.75
CA CYS A 424 -33.77 -32.63 -6.08
C CYS A 424 -34.51 -33.63 -7.00
N GLY A 425 -34.90 -33.23 -8.22
CA GLY A 425 -35.62 -34.07 -9.17
C GLY A 425 -37.10 -34.31 -8.82
N LEU A 426 -37.71 -33.39 -8.08
CA LEU A 426 -39.14 -33.43 -7.69
C LEU A 426 -40.03 -32.71 -8.72
N GLN A 427 -41.33 -32.96 -8.62
CA GLN A 427 -42.35 -32.12 -9.27
C GLN A 427 -42.47 -30.72 -8.63
N PRO A 428 -43.14 -29.76 -9.30
CA PRO A 428 -43.36 -28.41 -8.78
C PRO A 428 -44.07 -28.37 -7.41
N HIS A 429 -43.99 -27.24 -6.72
CA HIS A 429 -44.56 -27.01 -5.37
C HIS A 429 -46.08 -27.17 -5.26
N SER A 430 -46.80 -27.27 -6.37
CA SER A 430 -48.23 -27.57 -6.39
C SER A 430 -48.56 -29.06 -6.24
N CYS A 431 -47.55 -29.93 -6.18
CA CYS A 431 -47.74 -31.38 -6.07
C CYS A 431 -48.09 -31.84 -4.64
N ALA A 432 -48.44 -33.11 -4.48
CA ALA A 432 -48.85 -33.69 -3.20
C ALA A 432 -47.72 -33.70 -2.16
N HIS A 433 -46.47 -33.94 -2.57
CA HIS A 433 -45.28 -33.95 -1.71
C HIS A 433 -44.28 -32.86 -2.14
N PRO A 434 -44.58 -31.57 -1.91
CA PRO A 434 -43.87 -30.46 -2.52
C PRO A 434 -42.55 -30.11 -1.82
N CYS A 435 -42.36 -30.56 -0.57
CA CYS A 435 -41.19 -30.21 0.23
C CYS A 435 -39.92 -30.92 -0.30
N PRO A 436 -38.85 -30.19 -0.64
CA PRO A 436 -37.57 -30.78 -1.06
C PRO A 436 -36.80 -31.41 0.10
N TYR A 437 -37.12 -31.04 1.35
CA TYR A 437 -36.39 -31.46 2.55
C TYR A 437 -37.01 -32.66 3.26
N CYS A 438 -38.32 -32.87 3.14
CA CYS A 438 -39.02 -33.94 3.85
C CYS A 438 -40.12 -34.58 3.00
N LYS A 439 -40.61 -35.73 3.44
CA LYS A 439 -41.64 -36.53 2.75
C LYS A 439 -43.08 -36.17 3.14
N SER A 440 -43.29 -35.03 3.79
CA SER A 440 -44.64 -34.62 4.22
C SER A 440 -45.54 -34.33 3.01
N THR A 441 -46.85 -34.34 3.25
CA THR A 441 -47.88 -34.12 2.23
C THR A 441 -48.48 -32.73 2.41
N ALA A 442 -48.72 -32.00 1.33
CA ALA A 442 -49.46 -30.73 1.37
C ALA A 442 -50.83 -30.96 2.05
N PRO A 443 -51.28 -30.07 2.97
CA PRO A 443 -50.80 -28.71 3.25
C PRO A 443 -49.63 -28.55 4.26
N LEU A 444 -48.76 -29.57 4.45
CA LEU A 444 -47.53 -29.50 5.27
C LEU A 444 -47.76 -29.05 6.74
N THR A 445 -48.84 -29.51 7.36
CA THR A 445 -49.15 -29.21 8.78
C THR A 445 -48.34 -30.05 9.77
N THR A 446 -47.64 -31.08 9.30
CA THR A 446 -46.83 -31.98 10.12
C THR A 446 -45.44 -32.15 9.53
N SER A 447 -44.46 -32.34 10.41
CA SER A 447 -43.09 -32.64 10.01
C SER A 447 -43.01 -34.04 9.39
N GLY A 448 -42.46 -34.12 8.18
CA GLY A 448 -42.19 -35.37 7.50
C GLY A 448 -40.80 -35.91 7.82
N ARG A 449 -40.57 -37.19 7.52
CA ARG A 449 -39.23 -37.78 7.54
C ARG A 449 -38.31 -37.03 6.56
N PRO A 450 -37.06 -36.70 6.94
CA PRO A 450 -36.10 -36.04 6.05
C PRO A 450 -35.86 -36.81 4.75
N ARG A 451 -35.55 -36.09 3.67
CA ARG A 451 -35.11 -36.66 2.40
C ARG A 451 -33.59 -36.80 2.41
N THR A 452 -33.12 -37.95 1.94
CA THR A 452 -31.71 -38.17 1.58
C THR A 452 -31.63 -38.37 0.08
N LEU A 453 -30.44 -38.19 -0.52
CA LEU A 453 -30.26 -38.44 -1.95
C LEU A 453 -30.62 -39.89 -2.32
N GLY A 454 -30.24 -40.87 -1.50
CA GLY A 454 -30.56 -42.29 -1.72
C GLY A 454 -32.06 -42.56 -1.71
N ARG A 455 -32.82 -41.92 -0.80
CA ARG A 455 -34.29 -42.05 -0.77
C ARG A 455 -34.95 -41.47 -2.02
N ILE A 456 -34.40 -40.39 -2.57
CA ILE A 456 -34.89 -39.81 -3.83
C ILE A 456 -34.57 -40.78 -4.97
N ARG A 457 -33.31 -41.21 -5.10
CA ARG A 457 -32.85 -42.17 -6.12
C ARG A 457 -33.71 -43.44 -6.13
N GLN A 458 -33.97 -44.02 -4.97
CA GLN A 458 -34.86 -45.18 -4.80
C GLN A 458 -36.27 -44.91 -5.35
N LYS A 459 -36.89 -43.78 -4.98
CA LYS A 459 -38.25 -43.46 -5.43
C LYS A 459 -38.34 -43.19 -6.92
N VAL A 460 -37.29 -42.63 -7.52
CA VAL A 460 -37.18 -42.47 -8.97
C VAL A 460 -37.09 -43.84 -9.66
N GLN A 461 -36.33 -44.79 -9.11
CA GLN A 461 -36.25 -46.16 -9.63
C GLN A 461 -37.62 -46.85 -9.57
N GLU A 462 -38.32 -46.77 -8.44
CA GLU A 462 -39.69 -47.31 -8.32
C GLU A 462 -40.65 -46.67 -9.32
N PHE A 463 -40.58 -45.34 -9.51
CA PHE A 463 -41.39 -44.62 -10.50
C PHE A 463 -41.07 -45.07 -11.94
N ASN A 464 -39.80 -45.32 -12.25
CA ASN A 464 -39.36 -45.84 -13.53
C ASN A 464 -39.89 -47.26 -13.78
N SER A 465 -39.76 -48.15 -12.79
CA SER A 465 -40.27 -49.51 -12.85
C SER A 465 -41.80 -49.56 -12.97
N ALA A 466 -42.51 -48.56 -12.45
CA ALA A 466 -43.95 -48.40 -12.59
C ALA A 466 -44.40 -47.72 -13.91
N GLY A 467 -43.49 -47.52 -14.88
CA GLY A 467 -43.80 -47.02 -16.21
C GLY A 467 -43.87 -45.49 -16.35
N ARG A 468 -43.39 -44.73 -15.35
CA ARG A 468 -43.27 -43.25 -15.40
C ARG A 468 -44.58 -42.49 -15.66
N VAL A 469 -45.70 -42.99 -15.14
CA VAL A 469 -47.01 -42.33 -15.28
C VAL A 469 -47.09 -41.09 -14.38
N TRP A 470 -46.94 -39.90 -14.95
CA TRP A 470 -46.85 -38.61 -14.21
C TRP A 470 -47.99 -38.35 -13.22
N SER A 471 -49.24 -38.73 -13.55
CA SER A 471 -50.38 -38.58 -12.65
C SER A 471 -50.29 -39.45 -11.38
N ARG A 472 -49.47 -40.51 -11.43
CA ARG A 472 -49.20 -41.42 -10.29
C ARG A 472 -47.93 -41.07 -9.53
N ALA A 473 -47.19 -40.02 -9.93
CA ALA A 473 -45.94 -39.61 -9.26
C ALA A 473 -46.11 -39.35 -7.76
N LYS A 474 -47.31 -38.97 -7.29
CA LYS A 474 -47.63 -38.84 -5.86
C LYS A 474 -47.37 -40.13 -5.05
N GLN A 475 -47.56 -41.30 -5.65
CA GLN A 475 -47.29 -42.61 -4.99
C GLN A 475 -45.80 -42.83 -4.74
N PHE A 476 -44.95 -42.09 -5.48
CA PHE A 476 -43.49 -42.14 -5.40
C PHE A 476 -42.92 -40.85 -4.80
N MET A 477 -43.68 -40.21 -3.89
CA MET A 477 -43.26 -38.98 -3.19
C MET A 477 -42.93 -37.82 -4.15
N ASN A 478 -43.55 -37.81 -5.33
CA ASN A 478 -43.32 -36.86 -6.42
C ASN A 478 -41.87 -36.77 -6.92
N CYS A 479 -41.05 -37.80 -6.66
CA CYS A 479 -39.70 -37.95 -7.21
C CYS A 479 -39.79 -38.50 -8.64
N VAL A 480 -39.40 -37.70 -9.63
CA VAL A 480 -39.60 -38.03 -11.06
C VAL A 480 -38.29 -38.05 -11.86
N ASN A 481 -37.24 -37.42 -11.34
CA ASN A 481 -35.91 -37.40 -11.91
C ASN A 481 -34.86 -37.66 -10.83
N LEU A 482 -33.68 -38.15 -11.23
CA LEU A 482 -32.55 -38.27 -10.32
C LEU A 482 -32.13 -36.89 -9.80
N PRO A 483 -31.64 -36.78 -8.55
CA PRO A 483 -31.13 -35.50 -8.06
C PRO A 483 -29.91 -35.06 -8.89
N LEU A 484 -29.81 -33.75 -9.13
CA LEU A 484 -28.67 -33.09 -9.77
C LEU A 484 -27.60 -32.66 -8.74
N LEU A 485 -27.91 -32.78 -7.45
CA LEU A 485 -26.96 -32.58 -6.35
C LEU A 485 -25.96 -33.74 -6.30
N ALA A 486 -24.69 -33.41 -6.09
CA ALA A 486 -23.63 -34.38 -5.79
C ALA A 486 -23.71 -34.78 -4.31
N GLY A 487 -23.35 -36.02 -3.99
CA GLY A 487 -23.35 -36.56 -2.62
C GLY A 487 -23.76 -38.03 -2.54
N ASP A 488 -23.49 -38.62 -1.39
CA ASP A 488 -23.78 -40.03 -1.09
C ASP A 488 -25.25 -40.27 -0.73
N ASP A 489 -25.66 -41.54 -0.67
CA ASP A 489 -27.08 -41.93 -0.52
C ASP A 489 -27.67 -41.58 0.85
N ASP A 490 -26.83 -41.53 1.88
CA ASP A 490 -27.16 -41.22 3.27
C ASP A 490 -27.22 -39.72 3.56
N GLU A 491 -26.60 -38.89 2.72
CA GLU A 491 -26.63 -37.44 2.86
C GLU A 491 -28.04 -36.87 2.81
N GLU A 492 -28.39 -36.09 3.84
CA GLU A 492 -29.65 -35.36 3.88
C GLU A 492 -29.62 -34.17 2.92
N VAL A 493 -30.71 -33.97 2.19
CA VAL A 493 -30.85 -32.84 1.25
C VAL A 493 -30.59 -31.50 1.95
N LEU A 494 -30.95 -31.39 3.22
CA LEU A 494 -30.75 -30.19 4.04
C LEU A 494 -29.27 -29.78 4.15
N MET A 495 -28.35 -30.75 4.14
CA MET A 495 -26.90 -30.49 4.26
C MET A 495 -26.28 -29.99 2.96
N LEU A 496 -26.86 -30.39 1.82
CA LEU A 496 -26.39 -30.03 0.49
C LEU A 496 -27.05 -28.77 -0.08
N LEU A 497 -28.28 -28.51 0.37
CA LEU A 497 -29.16 -27.48 -0.13
C LEU A 497 -29.84 -26.78 1.05
N PRO A 498 -29.19 -25.81 1.71
CA PRO A 498 -29.79 -25.06 2.79
C PRO A 498 -31.11 -24.38 2.36
N PRO A 499 -32.09 -24.25 3.27
CA PRO A 499 -33.35 -23.60 2.95
C PRO A 499 -33.15 -22.12 2.57
N PRO A 500 -33.80 -21.63 1.49
CA PRO A 500 -33.65 -20.24 1.08
C PRO A 500 -34.39 -19.30 2.04
N GLU A 501 -33.65 -18.76 3.00
CA GLU A 501 -34.15 -17.88 4.06
C GLU A 501 -35.03 -16.74 3.52
N LEU A 502 -34.55 -16.02 2.50
CA LEU A 502 -35.30 -14.93 1.88
C LEU A 502 -36.68 -15.38 1.40
N HIS A 503 -36.76 -16.49 0.67
CA HIS A 503 -38.02 -16.98 0.11
C HIS A 503 -38.97 -17.51 1.19
N LEU A 504 -38.43 -18.09 2.27
CA LEU A 504 -39.22 -18.50 3.42
C LEU A 504 -39.83 -17.29 4.15
N LEU A 505 -39.02 -16.26 4.40
CA LEU A 505 -39.47 -15.02 5.03
C LEU A 505 -40.51 -14.29 4.17
N LEU A 506 -40.27 -14.16 2.86
CA LEU A 506 -41.25 -13.59 1.93
C LEU A 506 -42.57 -14.38 1.94
N GLY A 507 -42.50 -15.71 1.96
CA GLY A 507 -43.69 -16.55 2.04
C GLY A 507 -44.49 -16.36 3.33
N ILE A 508 -43.83 -16.19 4.48
CA ILE A 508 -44.48 -15.90 5.76
C ILE A 508 -45.13 -14.51 5.72
N SER A 509 -44.38 -13.49 5.30
CA SER A 509 -44.85 -12.11 5.23
C SER A 509 -46.06 -11.97 4.31
N ASN A 510 -46.04 -12.61 3.13
CA ASN A 510 -47.17 -12.58 2.19
C ASN A 510 -48.41 -13.21 2.81
N LYS A 511 -48.29 -14.37 3.47
CA LYS A 511 -49.44 -15.02 4.13
C LYS A 511 -50.03 -14.18 5.27
N LEU A 512 -49.17 -13.54 6.06
CA LEU A 512 -49.61 -12.63 7.13
C LEU A 512 -50.35 -11.43 6.55
N LEU A 513 -49.85 -10.87 5.45
CA LEU A 513 -50.51 -9.78 4.74
C LEU A 513 -51.85 -10.21 4.15
N ASP A 514 -51.91 -11.35 3.48
CA ASP A 514 -53.16 -11.89 2.92
C ASP A 514 -54.20 -12.08 4.02
N SER A 515 -53.79 -12.64 5.17
CA SER A 515 -54.66 -12.82 6.35
C SER A 515 -55.11 -11.50 6.97
N LEU A 516 -54.22 -10.49 7.02
CA LEU A 516 -54.56 -9.15 7.49
C LEU A 516 -55.59 -8.49 6.57
N ASN A 517 -55.37 -8.58 5.26
CA ASN A 517 -56.26 -8.01 4.26
C ASN A 517 -57.64 -8.68 4.30
N GLU A 518 -57.67 -10.00 4.43
CA GLU A 518 -58.91 -10.76 4.60
C GLU A 518 -59.66 -10.36 5.88
N ALA A 519 -58.95 -10.18 7.00
CA ALA A 519 -59.57 -9.77 8.25
C ALA A 519 -60.12 -8.33 8.23
N TRP A 520 -59.48 -7.42 7.47
CA TRP A 520 -59.89 -6.01 7.40
C TRP A 520 -60.90 -5.72 6.28
N GLY A 521 -60.91 -6.54 5.23
CA GLY A 521 -61.76 -6.40 4.06
C GLY A 521 -61.37 -5.22 3.15
N GLU A 522 -61.99 -5.18 1.97
CA GLU A 522 -61.92 -4.05 1.02
C GLU A 522 -60.49 -3.56 0.69
N ASP A 523 -59.53 -4.48 0.59
CA ASP A 523 -58.12 -4.18 0.32
C ASP A 523 -57.45 -3.21 1.32
N ARG A 524 -58.04 -3.05 2.51
CA ARG A 524 -57.55 -2.12 3.54
C ARG A 524 -56.18 -2.51 4.09
N GLY A 525 -55.86 -3.80 4.13
CA GLY A 525 -54.54 -4.28 4.54
C GLY A 525 -53.45 -3.83 3.56
N PHE A 526 -53.72 -3.95 2.25
CA PHE A 526 -52.82 -3.46 1.21
C PHE A 526 -52.71 -1.92 1.20
N ALA A 527 -53.84 -1.21 1.33
CA ALA A 527 -53.87 0.24 1.40
C ALA A 527 -53.06 0.78 2.61
N TRP A 528 -53.13 0.09 3.75
CA TRP A 528 -52.34 0.42 4.93
C TRP A 528 -50.84 0.30 4.66
N LEU A 529 -50.37 -0.80 4.04
CA LEU A 529 -48.96 -0.95 3.68
C LEU A 529 -48.47 0.17 2.76
N GLN A 530 -49.27 0.49 1.73
CA GLN A 530 -48.94 1.56 0.78
C GLN A 530 -48.83 2.91 1.49
N SER A 531 -49.76 3.22 2.40
CA SER A 531 -49.75 4.47 3.17
C SER A 531 -48.53 4.62 4.09
N HIS A 532 -47.87 3.51 4.44
CA HIS A 532 -46.65 3.49 5.26
C HIS A 532 -45.37 3.28 4.44
N GLY A 533 -45.47 3.28 3.10
CA GLY A 533 -44.31 3.12 2.20
C GLY A 533 -43.63 1.77 2.31
N ILE A 534 -44.37 0.73 2.70
CA ILE A 534 -43.85 -0.64 2.81
C ILE A 534 -43.91 -1.37 1.46
N VAL A 535 -44.83 -0.97 0.58
CA VAL A 535 -45.02 -1.49 -0.80
C VAL A 535 -45.16 -0.34 -1.77
#